data_AF-A0A3S0JSD1-F1
#
_entry.id   AF-A0A3S0JSD1-F1
#
_cell.length_a   1.000
_cell.length_b   1.000
_cell.length_c   1.000
_cell.angle_alpha   90.00
_cell.angle_beta   90.00
_cell.angle_gamma   90.00
#
_symmetry.space_group_name_H-M   'P 1'
#
loop_
_entity.id
_entity.type
_entity.pdbx_description
1 polymer ?
#
loop_
_entity_poly.entity_id
_entity_poly.type
_entity_poly.pdbx_seq_one_letter_code
_entity_poly.pdbx_strand_id
1 'polypeptide(L)'
;MYVKIGDREFSFYRVDLDILKTGIQDIFSHFDKKTIRELLLQPRYKNIKDIFESNYKQFLDYPAGEVLFTLKKNKDPVYKLFLNNYGDLVYSQFVVKGNESLLNKSGLYMITVDEELVFAGVCANSFKLRFNQHIGNISPKCCYKDGTATHCHVNAKITESLPKGKVYFKICPMKNMDETKKVKNAIINRFEPIWNLRFGREELYS
;
A
#
# COMPACT_ATOMS: atom_id res chain seq x y z
N MET A 1 -21.94 -11.53 3.03
CA MET A 1 -21.33 -11.75 4.37
C MET A 1 -21.69 -10.58 5.24
N TYR A 2 -21.93 -10.77 6.54
CA TYR A 2 -22.05 -9.67 7.48
C TYR A 2 -21.08 -9.86 8.64
N VAL A 3 -20.71 -8.76 9.30
CA VAL A 3 -19.95 -8.79 10.55
C VAL A 3 -20.80 -8.14 11.63
N LYS A 4 -21.03 -8.86 12.73
CA LYS A 4 -21.73 -8.32 13.90
C LYS A 4 -20.72 -7.75 14.91
N ILE A 5 -20.89 -6.49 15.27
CA ILE A 5 -20.10 -5.79 16.30
C ILE A 5 -21.08 -5.21 17.32
N GLY A 6 -21.07 -5.77 18.54
CA GLY A 6 -22.15 -5.52 19.52
C GLY A 6 -23.49 -5.97 18.95
N ASP A 7 -24.51 -5.11 19.02
CA ASP A 7 -25.85 -5.39 18.48
C ASP A 7 -26.04 -4.99 17.03
N ARG A 8 -24.98 -4.48 16.38
CA ARG A 8 -25.06 -3.93 15.03
C ARG A 8 -24.48 -4.87 14.00
N GLU A 9 -25.17 -4.96 12.87
CA GLU A 9 -24.77 -5.77 11.73
C GLU A 9 -24.24 -4.89 10.59
N PHE A 10 -23.08 -5.26 10.04
CA PHE A 10 -22.44 -4.58 8.93
C PHE A 10 -22.36 -5.51 7.71
N SER A 11 -23.14 -5.20 6.67
CA SER A 11 -23.19 -5.99 5.44
C SER A 11 -22.02 -5.69 4.52
N PHE A 12 -21.33 -6.74 4.08
CA PHE A 12 -20.24 -6.67 3.13
C PHE A 12 -20.62 -7.30 1.80
N TYR A 13 -20.35 -6.54 0.75
CA TYR A 13 -20.57 -6.90 -0.65
C TYR A 13 -19.24 -7.30 -1.26
N ARG A 14 -19.18 -8.48 -1.86
CA ARG A 14 -18.01 -8.93 -2.60
C ARG A 14 -17.85 -8.09 -3.87
N VAL A 15 -16.59 -7.83 -4.20
CA VAL A 15 -16.15 -7.15 -5.40
C VAL A 15 -15.07 -8.01 -6.04
N ASP A 16 -15.21 -8.29 -7.33
CA ASP A 16 -14.25 -9.12 -8.05
C ASP A 16 -13.07 -8.30 -8.55
N LEU A 17 -11.89 -8.91 -8.53
CA LEU A 17 -10.66 -8.36 -9.10
C LEU A 17 -10.49 -8.84 -10.53
N ASP A 18 -10.05 -7.95 -11.39
CA ASP A 18 -9.57 -8.23 -12.73
C ASP A 18 -8.08 -7.90 -12.80
N ILE A 19 -7.25 -8.94 -12.95
CA ILE A 19 -5.79 -8.82 -12.95
C ILE A 19 -5.33 -8.44 -14.35
N LEU A 20 -4.71 -7.27 -14.47
CA LEU A 20 -4.23 -6.73 -15.75
C LEU A 20 -2.78 -7.13 -16.02
N LYS A 21 -1.95 -7.15 -14.98
CA LYS A 21 -0.52 -7.48 -15.09
C LYS A 21 0.02 -7.95 -13.75
N THR A 22 0.96 -8.90 -13.75
CA THR A 22 1.70 -9.36 -12.56
C THR A 22 3.19 -9.23 -12.79
N GLY A 23 4.00 -9.39 -11.73
CA GLY A 23 5.46 -9.41 -11.87
C GLY A 23 6.07 -8.02 -12.12
N ILE A 24 5.38 -6.95 -11.72
CA ILE A 24 5.87 -5.58 -11.90
C ILE A 24 6.92 -5.31 -10.82
N GLN A 25 8.09 -4.83 -11.22
CA GLN A 25 9.21 -4.51 -10.34
C GLN A 25 9.67 -3.08 -10.57
N ASP A 26 10.56 -2.58 -9.70
CA ASP A 26 11.25 -1.30 -9.86
C ASP A 26 10.34 -0.07 -10.01
N ILE A 27 9.08 -0.13 -9.54
CA ILE A 27 8.12 0.97 -9.72
C ILE A 27 8.66 2.32 -9.20
N PHE A 28 9.47 2.30 -8.14
CA PHE A 28 10.12 3.49 -7.60
C PHE A 28 11.01 4.22 -8.63
N SER A 29 11.59 3.50 -9.60
CA SER A 29 12.51 4.08 -10.58
C SER A 29 11.84 5.10 -11.51
N HIS A 30 10.52 5.04 -11.63
CA HIS A 30 9.74 5.95 -12.47
C HIS A 30 9.38 7.27 -11.76
N PHE A 31 9.90 7.52 -10.55
CA PHE A 31 9.63 8.76 -9.84
C PHE A 31 10.51 9.90 -10.38
N ASP A 32 9.88 10.80 -11.14
CA ASP A 32 10.50 11.91 -11.86
C ASP A 32 10.15 13.30 -11.27
N LYS A 33 9.29 13.34 -10.25
CA LYS A 33 8.73 14.61 -9.73
C LYS A 33 9.63 15.36 -8.76
N LYS A 34 10.70 14.73 -8.27
CA LYS A 34 11.70 15.39 -7.43
C LYS A 34 13.09 14.88 -7.73
N THR A 35 14.08 15.76 -7.56
CA THR A 35 15.49 15.38 -7.54
C THR A 35 15.89 14.78 -6.19
N ILE A 36 17.09 14.21 -6.10
CA ILE A 36 17.62 13.75 -4.81
C ILE A 36 17.75 14.92 -3.83
N ARG A 37 18.26 16.07 -4.27
CA ARG A 37 18.41 17.28 -3.43
C ARG A 37 17.07 17.65 -2.79
N GLU A 38 16.00 17.69 -3.55
CA GLU A 38 14.66 18.02 -3.05
C GLU A 38 14.09 16.97 -2.09
N LEU A 39 14.44 15.69 -2.25
CA LEU A 39 14.09 14.66 -1.27
C LEU A 39 14.85 14.86 0.05
N LEU A 40 16.15 15.12 -0.01
CA LEU A 40 17.01 15.29 1.16
C LEU A 40 16.67 16.52 2.01
N LEU A 41 15.97 17.51 1.45
CA LEU A 41 15.41 18.63 2.22
C LEU A 41 14.25 18.22 3.13
N GLN A 42 13.61 17.08 2.89
CA GLN A 42 12.46 16.67 3.68
C GLN A 42 12.87 15.99 4.99
N PRO A 43 12.12 16.21 6.10
CA PRO A 43 12.48 15.68 7.42
C PRO A 43 12.69 14.15 7.46
N ARG A 44 11.92 13.39 6.68
CA ARG A 44 12.01 11.92 6.60
C ARG A 44 13.35 11.40 6.07
N TYR A 45 14.17 12.26 5.46
CA TYR A 45 15.46 11.89 4.85
C TYR A 45 16.66 12.48 5.60
N LYS A 46 16.44 13.13 6.76
CA LYS A 46 17.51 13.80 7.53
C LYS A 46 18.71 12.88 7.80
N ASN A 47 18.45 11.62 8.17
CA ASN A 47 19.50 10.66 8.51
C ASN A 47 20.29 10.11 7.30
N ILE A 48 19.88 10.47 6.07
CA ILE A 48 20.48 9.99 4.83
C ILE A 48 21.25 11.13 4.15
N LYS A 49 20.88 12.38 4.46
CA LYS A 49 21.40 13.58 3.80
C LYS A 49 22.92 13.63 3.80
N ASP A 50 23.54 13.55 4.97
CA ASP A 50 24.99 13.71 5.09
C ASP A 50 25.72 12.59 4.34
N ILE A 51 25.26 11.34 4.50
CA ILE A 51 25.82 10.18 3.78
C ILE A 51 25.72 10.37 2.27
N PHE A 52 24.57 10.86 1.78
CA PHE A 52 24.35 11.03 0.35
C PHE A 52 25.16 12.19 -0.23
N GLU A 53 25.17 13.35 0.44
CA GLU A 53 25.91 14.53 -0.01
C GLU A 53 27.42 14.32 -0.01
N SER A 54 27.96 13.50 0.90
CA SER A 54 29.40 13.19 0.93
C SER A 54 29.83 12.22 -0.18
N ASN A 55 29.02 11.23 -0.53
CA ASN A 55 29.46 10.11 -1.39
C ASN A 55 28.85 10.16 -2.82
N TYR A 56 27.78 10.93 -3.01
CA TYR A 56 26.95 10.91 -4.23
C TYR A 56 26.58 12.31 -4.71
N LYS A 57 27.43 13.31 -4.41
CA LYS A 57 27.19 14.72 -4.71
C LYS A 57 26.84 14.98 -6.19
N GLN A 58 27.43 14.21 -7.09
CA GLN A 58 27.18 14.29 -8.54
C GLN A 58 25.74 13.97 -8.94
N PHE A 59 24.97 13.27 -8.09
CA PHE A 59 23.60 12.84 -8.37
C PHE A 59 22.52 13.76 -7.78
N LEU A 60 22.90 14.81 -7.04
CA LEU A 60 21.95 15.62 -6.27
C LEU A 60 20.84 16.26 -7.12
N ASP A 61 21.18 16.72 -8.32
CA ASP A 61 20.25 17.45 -9.19
C ASP A 61 19.57 16.56 -10.24
N TYR A 62 19.74 15.24 -10.14
CA TYR A 62 19.09 14.26 -11.02
C TYR A 62 17.76 13.76 -10.43
N PRO A 63 16.80 13.34 -11.28
CA PRO A 63 15.55 12.74 -10.84
C PRO A 63 15.79 11.55 -9.90
N ALA A 64 15.09 11.54 -8.77
CA ALA A 64 15.35 10.57 -7.72
C ALA A 64 15.15 9.12 -8.20
N GLY A 65 14.10 8.83 -8.97
CA GLY A 65 13.84 7.49 -9.49
C GLY A 65 15.01 6.93 -10.30
N GLU A 66 15.55 7.72 -11.20
CA GLU A 66 16.67 7.34 -12.08
C GLU A 66 17.95 7.05 -11.27
N VAL A 67 18.27 7.93 -10.31
CA VAL A 67 19.45 7.77 -9.45
C VAL A 67 19.32 6.50 -8.61
N LEU A 68 18.19 6.30 -7.94
CA LEU A 68 17.98 5.11 -7.10
C LEU A 68 18.04 3.82 -7.91
N PHE A 69 17.54 3.83 -9.15
CA PHE A 69 17.62 2.67 -10.03
C PHE A 69 19.05 2.37 -10.47
N THR A 70 19.84 3.40 -10.75
CA THR A 70 21.27 3.27 -11.05
C THR A 70 22.02 2.67 -9.86
N LEU A 71 21.77 3.16 -8.65
CA LEU A 71 22.35 2.61 -7.42
C LEU A 71 21.93 1.13 -7.20
N LYS A 72 20.65 0.80 -7.42
CA LYS A 72 20.18 -0.60 -7.36
C LYS A 72 20.91 -1.49 -8.36
N LYS A 73 21.07 -1.05 -9.62
CA LYS A 73 21.81 -1.80 -10.65
C LYS A 73 23.26 -2.04 -10.27
N ASN A 74 23.88 -1.08 -9.58
CA ASN A 74 25.23 -1.18 -9.06
C ASN A 74 25.31 -1.95 -7.72
N LYS A 75 24.19 -2.52 -7.25
CA LYS A 75 24.06 -3.25 -5.98
C LYS A 75 24.42 -2.41 -4.74
N ASP A 76 24.29 -1.09 -4.84
CA ASP A 76 24.58 -0.16 -3.76
C ASP A 76 23.37 -0.10 -2.80
N PRO A 77 23.49 -0.52 -1.53
CA PRO A 77 22.33 -0.58 -0.62
C PRO A 77 21.75 0.79 -0.25
N VAL A 78 22.44 1.90 -0.54
CA VAL A 78 21.99 3.26 -0.19
C VAL A 78 20.63 3.58 -0.80
N TYR A 79 20.28 3.03 -1.98
CA TYR A 79 18.99 3.32 -2.59
C TYR A 79 17.80 2.94 -1.70
N LYS A 80 17.94 1.83 -0.95
CA LYS A 80 16.90 1.34 -0.04
C LYS A 80 16.62 2.33 1.09
N LEU A 81 17.60 3.16 1.45
CA LEU A 81 17.41 4.18 2.47
C LEU A 81 16.38 5.23 2.04
N PHE A 82 16.08 5.40 0.75
CA PHE A 82 15.04 6.32 0.29
C PHE A 82 13.64 5.70 0.22
N LEU A 83 13.55 4.38 0.26
CA LEU A 83 12.32 3.63 0.09
C LEU A 83 11.71 3.25 1.43
N ASN A 84 10.39 3.04 1.45
CA ASN A 84 9.78 2.34 2.58
C ASN A 84 10.02 0.82 2.47
N ASN A 85 9.73 0.07 3.54
CA ASN A 85 9.99 -1.37 3.62
C ASN A 85 9.32 -2.20 2.51
N TYR A 86 8.30 -1.65 1.86
CA TYR A 86 7.55 -2.30 0.81
C TYR A 86 7.79 -1.68 -0.56
N GLY A 87 8.70 -0.71 -0.69
CA GLY A 87 8.87 0.13 -1.88
C GLY A 87 9.66 -0.50 -3.03
N ASP A 88 10.29 -1.65 -2.80
CA ASP A 88 11.04 -2.41 -3.80
C ASP A 88 10.66 -3.89 -3.75
N LEU A 89 9.37 -4.16 -3.93
CA LEU A 89 8.81 -5.51 -4.01
C LEU A 89 8.27 -5.82 -5.41
N VAL A 90 7.71 -7.00 -5.58
CA VAL A 90 6.97 -7.39 -6.78
C VAL A 90 5.50 -7.04 -6.60
N TYR A 91 4.92 -6.40 -7.61
CA TYR A 91 3.55 -5.89 -7.60
C TYR A 91 2.74 -6.46 -8.76
N SER A 92 1.45 -6.20 -8.70
CA SER A 92 0.48 -6.46 -9.75
C SER A 92 -0.29 -5.20 -10.08
N GLN A 93 -0.77 -5.09 -11.31
CA GLN A 93 -1.78 -4.14 -11.70
C GLN A 93 -3.12 -4.84 -11.80
N PHE A 94 -4.14 -4.30 -11.14
CA PHE A 94 -5.49 -4.85 -11.17
C PHE A 94 -6.52 -3.74 -11.02
N VAL A 95 -7.75 -4.05 -11.43
CA VAL A 95 -8.92 -3.21 -11.19
C VAL A 95 -10.02 -4.03 -10.56
N VAL A 96 -10.98 -3.36 -9.93
CA VAL A 96 -12.19 -4.00 -9.47
C VAL A 96 -13.36 -3.77 -10.42
N LYS A 97 -14.24 -4.77 -10.52
CA LYS A 97 -15.51 -4.70 -11.25
C LYS A 97 -16.66 -5.15 -10.34
N GLY A 98 -17.87 -4.71 -10.66
CA GLY A 98 -19.08 -5.08 -9.93
C GLY A 98 -20.11 -3.95 -9.92
N ASN A 99 -20.86 -3.85 -8.83
CA ASN A 99 -21.89 -2.83 -8.68
C ASN A 99 -21.27 -1.43 -8.56
N GLU A 100 -21.34 -0.65 -9.64
CA GLU A 100 -20.81 0.72 -9.73
C GLU A 100 -21.41 1.66 -8.68
N SER A 101 -22.68 1.51 -8.32
CA SER A 101 -23.31 2.32 -7.27
C SER A 101 -22.67 2.09 -5.90
N LEU A 102 -22.25 0.86 -5.60
CA LEU A 102 -21.52 0.55 -4.37
C LEU A 102 -20.05 0.97 -4.46
N LEU A 103 -19.40 0.75 -5.60
CA LEU A 103 -18.00 1.10 -5.81
C LEU A 103 -17.72 2.61 -5.73
N ASN A 104 -18.71 3.45 -6.04
CA ASN A 104 -18.60 4.90 -5.93
C ASN A 104 -18.81 5.45 -4.49
N LYS A 105 -19.07 4.58 -3.50
CA LYS A 105 -19.23 4.97 -2.09
C LYS A 105 -17.92 4.88 -1.30
N SER A 106 -17.91 5.55 -0.16
CA SER A 106 -16.91 5.44 0.89
C SER A 106 -17.34 4.46 1.98
N GLY A 107 -16.41 4.09 2.85
CA GLY A 107 -16.69 3.24 4.01
C GLY A 107 -15.54 2.30 4.34
N LEU A 108 -15.89 1.10 4.79
CA LEU A 108 -14.96 0.07 5.20
C LEU A 108 -14.75 -0.96 4.09
N TYR A 109 -13.55 -1.49 3.96
CA TYR A 109 -13.30 -2.65 3.11
C TYR A 109 -12.44 -3.68 3.81
N MET A 110 -12.55 -4.91 3.33
CA MET A 110 -11.76 -6.05 3.74
C MET A 110 -11.16 -6.72 2.51
N ILE A 111 -10.05 -7.40 2.71
CA ILE A 111 -9.45 -8.32 1.74
C ILE A 111 -9.48 -9.70 2.35
N THR A 112 -9.90 -10.68 1.55
CA THR A 112 -9.84 -12.09 1.93
C THR A 112 -9.01 -12.91 0.95
N VAL A 113 -8.30 -13.91 1.46
CA VAL A 113 -7.65 -14.95 0.65
C VAL A 113 -8.31 -16.28 1.02
N ASP A 114 -8.89 -16.98 0.05
CA ASP A 114 -9.65 -18.22 0.27
C ASP A 114 -10.69 -18.09 1.39
N GLU A 115 -11.41 -16.97 1.35
CA GLU A 115 -12.43 -16.54 2.33
C GLU A 115 -11.93 -16.15 3.74
N GLU A 116 -10.64 -16.30 4.03
CA GLU A 116 -10.03 -15.83 5.29
C GLU A 116 -9.74 -14.33 5.27
N LEU A 117 -10.11 -13.61 6.34
CA LEU A 117 -9.86 -12.18 6.47
C LEU A 117 -8.37 -11.90 6.72
N VAL A 118 -7.71 -11.28 5.73
CA VAL A 118 -6.28 -10.95 5.80
C VAL A 118 -6.02 -9.46 6.01
N PHE A 119 -6.96 -8.58 5.64
CA PHE A 119 -6.81 -7.13 5.81
C PHE A 119 -8.15 -6.42 6.00
N ALA A 120 -8.17 -5.36 6.80
CA ALA A 120 -9.27 -4.41 6.92
C ALA A 120 -8.77 -2.96 6.83
N GLY A 121 -9.46 -2.13 6.04
CA GLY A 121 -9.06 -0.76 5.76
C GLY A 121 -10.24 0.19 5.59
N VAL A 122 -9.97 1.48 5.81
CA VAL A 122 -10.95 2.55 5.65
C VAL A 122 -10.73 3.25 4.30
N CYS A 123 -11.82 3.57 3.61
CA CYS A 123 -11.84 4.32 2.37
C CYS A 123 -12.69 5.60 2.56
N ALA A 124 -12.03 6.77 2.56
CA ALA A 124 -12.71 8.05 2.72
C ALA A 124 -13.36 8.58 1.43
N ASN A 125 -12.78 8.23 0.28
CA ASN A 125 -13.32 8.53 -1.05
C ASN A 125 -14.06 7.31 -1.58
N SER A 126 -14.12 7.10 -2.90
CA SER A 126 -14.75 5.91 -3.47
C SER A 126 -13.87 4.65 -3.36
N PHE A 127 -14.51 3.49 -3.14
CA PHE A 127 -13.83 2.19 -3.22
C PHE A 127 -13.16 1.98 -4.59
N LYS A 128 -13.81 2.41 -5.68
CA LYS A 128 -13.25 2.35 -7.03
C LYS A 128 -11.92 3.07 -7.14
N LEU A 129 -11.84 4.30 -6.61
CA LEU A 129 -10.60 5.09 -6.60
C LEU A 129 -9.52 4.39 -5.78
N ARG A 130 -9.87 3.94 -4.56
CA ARG A 130 -8.95 3.24 -3.65
C ARG A 130 -8.36 1.99 -4.28
N PHE A 131 -9.20 1.16 -4.90
CA PHE A 131 -8.74 -0.11 -5.43
C PHE A 131 -8.06 0.06 -6.79
N ASN A 132 -8.58 0.88 -7.71
CA ASN A 132 -8.03 0.93 -9.07
C ASN A 132 -6.81 1.85 -9.19
N GLN A 133 -6.77 2.96 -8.44
CA GLN A 133 -5.71 3.97 -8.61
C GLN A 133 -4.66 3.97 -7.51
N HIS A 134 -4.96 3.41 -6.34
CA HIS A 134 -4.04 3.48 -5.20
C HIS A 134 -3.44 2.11 -4.87
N ILE A 135 -4.27 1.09 -4.69
CA ILE A 135 -3.77 -0.25 -4.37
C ILE A 135 -3.46 -1.03 -5.65
N GLY A 136 -4.39 -1.06 -6.62
CA GLY A 136 -4.27 -1.84 -7.85
C GLY A 136 -3.40 -1.20 -8.94
N ASN A 137 -2.90 0.01 -8.72
CA ASN A 137 -1.91 0.63 -9.59
C ASN A 137 -0.94 1.47 -8.73
N ILE A 138 0.16 0.86 -8.30
CA ILE A 138 1.13 1.53 -7.42
C ILE A 138 1.79 2.67 -8.17
N SER A 139 1.66 3.89 -7.63
CA SER A 139 2.41 5.04 -8.15
C SER A 139 3.84 5.04 -7.61
N PRO A 140 4.83 5.52 -8.38
CA PRO A 140 6.24 5.56 -7.96
C PRO A 140 6.45 6.24 -6.60
N LYS A 141 5.70 7.32 -6.34
CA LYS A 141 5.76 8.04 -5.07
C LYS A 141 5.42 7.17 -3.86
N CYS A 142 4.54 6.18 -4.00
CA CYS A 142 4.15 5.32 -2.88
C CYS A 142 5.30 4.46 -2.36
N CYS A 143 6.31 4.18 -3.18
CA CYS A 143 7.47 3.37 -2.82
C CYS A 143 8.48 4.10 -1.90
N TYR A 144 8.43 5.44 -1.84
CA TYR A 144 9.39 6.24 -1.08
C TYR A 144 9.05 6.29 0.41
N LYS A 145 10.02 6.67 1.26
CA LYS A 145 9.85 6.79 2.73
C LYS A 145 8.76 7.77 3.15
N ASP A 146 8.55 8.81 2.34
CA ASP A 146 7.50 9.81 2.49
C ASP A 146 6.24 9.52 1.65
N GLY A 147 6.15 8.31 1.09
CA GLY A 147 4.99 7.80 0.36
C GLY A 147 3.97 7.07 1.25
N THR A 148 3.00 6.40 0.61
CA THR A 148 1.98 5.60 1.29
C THR A 148 2.36 4.11 1.29
N ALA A 149 3.14 3.71 2.29
CA ALA A 149 3.63 2.34 2.44
C ALA A 149 2.52 1.26 2.42
N THR A 150 1.32 1.57 2.96
CA THR A 150 0.19 0.63 2.96
C THR A 150 -0.24 0.22 1.54
N HIS A 151 -0.13 1.10 0.55
CA HIS A 151 -0.51 0.76 -0.83
C HIS A 151 0.43 -0.31 -1.38
N CYS A 152 1.75 -0.09 -1.26
CA CYS A 152 2.78 -1.04 -1.66
C CYS A 152 2.65 -2.38 -0.89
N HIS A 153 2.50 -2.33 0.43
CA HIS A 153 2.34 -3.50 1.29
C HIS A 153 1.16 -4.38 0.86
N VAL A 154 -0.04 -3.79 0.74
CA VAL A 154 -1.24 -4.53 0.40
C VAL A 154 -1.15 -5.09 -1.02
N ASN A 155 -0.65 -4.32 -1.98
CA ASN A 155 -0.50 -4.81 -3.36
C ASN A 155 0.51 -5.96 -3.46
N ALA A 156 1.67 -5.84 -2.81
CA ALA A 156 2.67 -6.91 -2.80
C ALA A 156 2.09 -8.19 -2.19
N LYS A 157 1.34 -8.08 -1.08
CA LYS A 157 0.66 -9.23 -0.45
C LYS A 157 -0.40 -9.88 -1.34
N ILE A 158 -1.17 -9.07 -2.07
CA ILE A 158 -2.09 -9.59 -3.11
C ILE A 158 -1.29 -10.36 -4.16
N THR A 159 -0.22 -9.76 -4.69
CA THR A 159 0.65 -10.35 -5.73
C THR A 159 1.22 -11.70 -5.30
N GLU A 160 1.72 -11.80 -4.06
CA GLU A 160 2.22 -13.05 -3.47
C GLU A 160 1.14 -14.13 -3.32
N SER A 161 -0.13 -13.74 -3.21
CA SER A 161 -1.27 -14.62 -2.94
C SER A 161 -1.97 -15.10 -4.22
N LEU A 162 -1.92 -14.32 -5.31
CA LEU A 162 -2.55 -14.66 -6.59
C LEU A 162 -2.22 -16.07 -7.12
N PRO A 163 -0.97 -16.59 -7.03
CA PRO A 163 -0.69 -17.95 -7.49
C PRO A 163 -1.09 -19.05 -6.49
N LYS A 164 -1.47 -18.70 -5.25
CA LYS A 164 -1.71 -19.65 -4.15
C LYS A 164 -3.19 -19.83 -3.82
N GLY A 165 -4.02 -18.83 -4.11
CA GLY A 165 -5.41 -18.80 -3.68
C GLY A 165 -6.22 -17.68 -4.33
N LYS A 166 -7.51 -17.61 -3.97
CA LYS A 166 -8.43 -16.61 -4.49
C LYS A 166 -8.49 -15.39 -3.60
N VAL A 167 -8.12 -14.24 -4.16
CA VAL A 167 -8.18 -12.95 -3.47
C VAL A 167 -9.51 -12.26 -3.78
N TYR A 168 -10.18 -11.71 -2.75
CA TYR A 168 -11.40 -10.93 -2.91
C TYR A 168 -11.38 -9.64 -2.12
N PHE A 169 -11.95 -8.58 -2.68
CA PHE A 169 -12.35 -7.40 -1.92
C PHE A 169 -13.79 -7.55 -1.43
N LYS A 170 -14.03 -7.11 -0.20
CA LYS A 170 -15.37 -7.03 0.39
C LYS A 170 -15.59 -5.61 0.90
N ILE A 171 -16.63 -4.91 0.44
CA ILE A 171 -16.90 -3.52 0.79
C ILE A 171 -18.16 -3.36 1.63
N CYS A 172 -18.13 -2.43 2.57
CA CYS A 172 -19.26 -2.03 3.40
C CYS A 172 -19.39 -0.50 3.33
N PRO A 173 -20.33 0.03 2.52
CA PRO A 173 -20.54 1.46 2.43
C PRO A 173 -20.98 2.06 3.77
N MET A 174 -20.31 3.12 4.20
CA MET A 174 -20.58 3.80 5.48
C MET A 174 -20.38 5.31 5.31
N LYS A 175 -21.31 6.11 5.84
CA LYS A 175 -21.26 7.59 5.71
C LYS A 175 -20.43 8.26 6.80
N ASN A 176 -20.44 7.73 8.02
CA ASN A 176 -19.74 8.32 9.15
C ASN A 176 -18.31 7.76 9.26
N MET A 177 -17.31 8.61 9.03
CA MET A 177 -15.91 8.19 8.99
C MET A 177 -15.34 7.80 10.36
N ASP A 178 -15.78 8.44 11.44
CA ASP A 178 -15.29 8.11 12.78
C ASP A 178 -15.87 6.79 13.26
N GLU A 179 -17.14 6.54 12.94
CA GLU A 179 -17.75 5.23 13.12
C GLU A 179 -17.05 4.17 12.29
N THR A 180 -16.75 4.45 11.01
CA THR A 180 -16.03 3.52 10.13
C THR A 180 -14.67 3.13 10.73
N LYS A 181 -13.93 4.09 11.31
CA LYS A 181 -12.68 3.83 12.03
C LYS A 181 -12.88 2.95 13.26
N LYS A 182 -13.93 3.20 14.06
CA LYS A 182 -14.27 2.38 15.24
C LYS A 182 -14.58 0.93 14.83
N VAL A 183 -15.40 0.74 13.80
CA VAL A 183 -15.75 -0.60 13.27
C VAL A 183 -14.52 -1.30 12.70
N LYS A 184 -13.69 -0.59 11.93
CA LYS A 184 -12.40 -1.11 11.44
C LYS A 184 -11.51 -1.61 12.59
N ASN A 185 -11.37 -0.82 13.66
CA ASN A 185 -10.56 -1.22 14.82
C ASN A 185 -11.18 -2.43 15.54
N ALA A 186 -12.50 -2.49 15.70
CA ALA A 186 -13.17 -3.64 16.29
C ALA A 186 -12.93 -4.94 15.48
N ILE A 187 -12.96 -4.84 14.15
CA ILE A 187 -12.64 -5.96 13.25
C ILE A 187 -11.18 -6.38 13.39
N ILE A 188 -10.24 -5.43 13.36
CA ILE A 188 -8.81 -5.74 13.50
C ILE A 188 -8.51 -6.38 14.86
N ASN A 189 -9.13 -5.90 15.93
CA ASN A 189 -8.94 -6.43 17.28
C ASN A 189 -9.54 -7.84 17.42
N ARG A 190 -10.71 -8.08 16.81
CA ARG A 190 -11.41 -9.37 16.91
C ARG A 190 -10.77 -10.47 16.05
N PHE A 191 -10.37 -10.14 14.83
CA PHE A 191 -9.95 -11.15 13.83
C PHE A 191 -8.45 -11.19 13.59
N GLU A 192 -7.69 -10.23 14.12
CA GLU A 192 -6.23 -10.14 13.97
C GLU A 192 -5.71 -10.35 12.53
N PRO A 193 -6.27 -9.66 11.50
CA PRO A 193 -5.88 -9.87 10.11
C PRO A 193 -4.37 -9.70 9.89
N ILE A 194 -3.75 -10.73 9.33
CA ILE A 194 -2.29 -10.87 9.24
C ILE A 194 -1.60 -9.77 8.42
N TRP A 195 -2.30 -9.06 7.53
CA TRP A 195 -1.73 -7.96 6.75
C TRP A 195 -1.95 -6.59 7.38
N ASN A 196 -2.75 -6.49 8.46
CA ASN A 196 -2.83 -5.26 9.24
C ASN A 196 -1.63 -5.16 10.18
N LEU A 197 -0.65 -4.34 9.80
CA LEU A 197 0.48 -4.02 10.68
C LEU A 197 -0.03 -3.38 11.97
N ARG A 198 0.30 -3.99 13.11
CA ARG A 198 0.06 -3.43 14.43
C ARG A 198 1.34 -2.74 14.89
N PHE A 199 1.26 -1.45 15.21
CA PHE A 199 2.35 -0.76 15.91
C PHE A 199 2.65 -1.52 17.21
N GLY A 200 3.87 -2.03 17.38
CA GLY A 200 4.33 -2.72 18.60
C GLY A 200 4.70 -4.21 18.47
N ARG A 201 4.62 -4.86 17.28
CA ARG A 201 5.15 -6.24 17.08
C ARG A 201 6.37 -6.34 16.15
N GLU A 202 6.87 -5.22 15.61
CA GLU A 202 8.06 -5.19 14.74
C GLU A 202 9.39 -5.07 15.51
N GLU A 203 9.37 -4.92 16.85
CA GLU A 203 10.58 -4.78 17.69
C GLU A 203 11.00 -6.07 18.44
N LEU A 204 10.43 -7.24 18.12
CA LEU A 204 10.82 -8.51 18.78
C LEU A 204 11.79 -9.39 17.96
N TYR A 205 12.25 -8.91 16.80
CA TYR A 205 13.29 -9.59 16.01
C TYR A 205 14.22 -8.58 15.34
N SER A 206 15.04 -7.92 16.17
CA SER A 206 16.33 -7.35 15.77
C SER A 206 17.27 -7.37 16.96
#